data_AF-A0A7V8WQ53-F1
#
_entry.id   AF-A0A7V8WQ53-F1
#
_cell.length_a   1.000
_cell.length_b   1.000
_cell.length_c   1.000
_cell.angle_alpha   90.00
_cell.angle_beta   90.00
_cell.angle_gamma   90.00
#
_symmetry.space_group_name_H-M   'P 1'
#
loop_
_entity.id
_entity.type
_entity.pdbx_description
1 polymer ?
#
loop_
_entity_poly.entity_id
_entity_poly.type
_entity_poly.pdbx_seq_one_letter_code
_entity_poly.pdbx_strand_id
1 'polypeptide(L)'
;GRLGVDLVETLRRELFPRAHVITLGLAEAELFAGSSIRCADDAREALRRIRGDSGNWVFLAGSADLTSARDVVFDGEQFFELDAAHEWTGERREALSAAVAARLALGQGRLAAIEGAKAFVDNAVAHSFAVGAGRPLPHHLFERWRVRSSAQGEKESGQ
;
A
#
# COMPACT_ATOMS: atom_id res chain seq x y z
N GLY A 1 -19.16 -10.29 13.44
CA GLY A 1 -19.94 -9.84 14.62
C GLY A 1 -20.46 -8.43 14.40
N ARG A 2 -21.57 -8.02 15.05
CA ARG A 2 -22.26 -6.72 14.82
C ARG A 2 -21.34 -5.49 14.84
N LEU A 3 -20.28 -5.51 15.65
CA LEU A 3 -19.26 -4.45 15.73
C LEU A 3 -18.54 -4.17 14.40
N GLY A 4 -18.29 -5.20 13.59
CA GLY A 4 -17.63 -5.03 12.29
C GLY A 4 -18.53 -4.39 11.24
N VAL A 5 -19.84 -4.68 11.29
CA VAL A 5 -20.82 -4.13 10.34
C VAL A 5 -21.02 -2.63 10.60
N ASP A 6 -21.11 -2.24 11.87
CA ASP A 6 -21.27 -0.83 12.25
C ASP A 6 -20.03 0.03 11.92
N LEU A 7 -18.84 -0.55 12.09
CA LEU A 7 -17.59 0.10 11.70
C LEU A 7 -17.52 0.34 10.18
N VAL A 8 -17.83 -0.69 9.38
CA VAL A 8 -17.80 -0.59 7.91
C VAL A 8 -18.74 0.51 7.42
N GLU A 9 -19.99 0.51 7.89
CA GLU A 9 -20.97 1.54 7.50
C GLU A 9 -20.55 2.94 7.95
N THR A 10 -19.96 3.06 9.14
CA THR A 10 -19.44 4.35 9.63
C THR A 10 -18.28 4.85 8.77
N LEU A 11 -17.32 3.99 8.41
CA LEU A 11 -16.19 4.36 7.55
C LEU A 11 -16.67 4.75 6.15
N ARG A 12 -17.65 4.04 5.61
CA ARG A 12 -18.27 4.37 4.31
C ARG A 12 -18.95 5.73 4.30
N ARG A 13 -19.70 6.05 5.35
CA ARG A 13 -20.45 7.30 5.45
C ARG A 13 -19.56 8.50 5.79
N GLU A 14 -18.62 8.33 6.71
CA GLU A 14 -17.90 9.46 7.32
C GLU A 14 -16.50 9.66 6.73
N LEU A 15 -15.77 8.58 6.43
CA LEU A 15 -14.35 8.65 6.04
C LEU A 15 -14.15 8.59 4.54
N PHE A 16 -14.82 7.67 3.84
CA PHE A 16 -14.64 7.48 2.41
C PHE A 16 -14.86 8.78 1.63
N PRO A 17 -15.92 9.59 1.84
CA PRO A 17 -16.12 10.81 1.07
C PRO A 17 -14.99 11.87 1.17
N ARG A 18 -14.07 11.71 2.13
CA ARG A 18 -12.94 12.62 2.37
C ARG A 18 -11.60 12.05 1.88
N ALA A 19 -11.55 10.78 1.52
CA ALA A 19 -10.34 10.11 1.08
C ALA A 19 -10.03 10.48 -0.38
N HIS A 20 -8.74 10.61 -0.72
CA HIS A 20 -8.30 10.71 -2.12
C HIS A 20 -7.98 9.34 -2.72
N VAL A 21 -7.46 8.44 -1.88
CA VAL A 21 -7.10 7.07 -2.18
C VAL A 21 -7.48 6.23 -0.94
N ILE A 22 -8.15 5.11 -1.15
CA ILE A 22 -8.45 4.12 -0.12
C ILE A 22 -7.48 2.96 -0.29
N THR A 23 -6.62 2.71 0.69
CA THR A 23 -5.64 1.61 0.67
C THR A 23 -6.13 0.48 1.57
N LEU A 24 -6.24 -0.73 1.02
CA LEU A 24 -6.80 -1.90 1.70
C LEU A 24 -5.89 -3.11 1.52
N GLY A 25 -5.78 -3.96 2.54
CA GLY A 25 -5.30 -5.34 2.40
C GLY A 25 -6.42 -6.30 1.97
N LEU A 26 -6.08 -7.57 1.73
CA LEU A 26 -7.03 -8.59 1.29
C LEU A 26 -8.26 -8.72 2.20
N ALA A 27 -8.05 -8.94 3.50
CA ALA A 27 -9.13 -9.11 4.46
C ALA A 27 -10.05 -7.87 4.58
N GLU A 28 -9.48 -6.66 4.47
CA GLU A 28 -10.25 -5.42 4.48
C GLU A 28 -11.06 -5.27 3.19
N ALA A 29 -10.47 -5.60 2.05
CA ALA A 29 -11.15 -5.58 0.76
C ALA A 29 -12.31 -6.60 0.71
N GLU A 30 -12.13 -7.81 1.24
CA GLU A 30 -13.22 -8.78 1.37
C GLU A 30 -14.35 -8.27 2.27
N LEU A 31 -13.99 -7.62 3.39
CA LEU A 31 -14.94 -7.03 4.33
C LEU A 31 -15.76 -5.92 3.68
N PHE A 32 -15.13 -4.99 2.96
CA PHE A 32 -15.85 -3.91 2.29
C PHE A 32 -16.62 -4.43 1.07
N ALA A 33 -16.06 -5.30 0.24
CA ALA A 33 -16.75 -5.84 -0.94
C ALA A 33 -17.90 -6.80 -0.60
N GLY A 34 -17.93 -7.34 0.62
CA GLY A 34 -18.92 -8.32 1.06
C GLY A 34 -18.77 -9.68 0.36
N SER A 35 -17.60 -9.98 -0.18
CA SER A 35 -17.31 -11.21 -0.93
C SER A 35 -15.86 -11.64 -0.76
N SER A 36 -15.60 -12.95 -0.80
CA SER A 36 -14.24 -13.48 -0.78
C SER A 36 -13.48 -13.15 -2.06
N ILE A 37 -12.16 -12.96 -1.95
CA ILE A 37 -11.26 -12.68 -3.06
C ILE A 37 -10.26 -13.82 -3.16
N ARG A 38 -10.34 -14.63 -4.22
CA ARG A 38 -9.49 -15.83 -4.39
C ARG A 38 -8.64 -15.76 -5.65
N CYS A 39 -8.95 -14.86 -6.57
CA CYS A 39 -8.21 -14.64 -7.80
C CYS A 39 -8.20 -13.15 -8.19
N ALA A 40 -7.46 -12.84 -9.25
CA ALA A 40 -7.36 -11.48 -9.77
C ALA A 40 -8.71 -10.91 -10.22
N ASP A 41 -9.61 -11.72 -10.76
CA ASP A 41 -10.92 -11.26 -11.21
C ASP A 41 -11.84 -10.90 -10.04
N ASP A 42 -11.81 -11.69 -8.97
CA ASP A 42 -12.51 -11.37 -7.72
C ASP A 42 -11.98 -10.05 -7.14
N ALA A 43 -10.66 -9.83 -7.18
CA ALA A 43 -10.04 -8.60 -6.69
C ALA A 43 -10.51 -7.38 -7.49
N ARG A 44 -10.58 -7.48 -8.83
CA ARG A 44 -11.09 -6.39 -9.67
C ARG A 44 -12.56 -6.11 -9.37
N GLU A 45 -13.38 -7.14 -9.22
CA GLU A 45 -14.79 -6.99 -8.87
C GLU A 45 -14.99 -6.33 -7.49
N ALA A 46 -14.21 -6.77 -6.49
CA ALA A 46 -14.21 -6.16 -5.17
C ALA A 46 -13.85 -4.66 -5.24
N LEU A 47 -12.81 -4.30 -5.99
CA LEU A 47 -12.41 -2.90 -6.18
C LEU A 47 -13.49 -2.07 -6.89
N ARG A 48 -14.21 -2.62 -7.87
CA ARG A 48 -15.34 -1.93 -8.50
C ARG A 48 -16.43 -1.61 -7.50
N ARG A 49 -16.80 -2.56 -6.65
CA ARG A 49 -17.82 -2.37 -5.61
C ARG A 49 -17.41 -1.29 -4.61
N ILE A 50 -16.21 -1.44 -4.03
CA ILE A 50 -15.68 -0.50 -3.04
C ILE A 50 -15.59 0.91 -3.63
N ARG A 51 -15.20 1.03 -4.90
CA ARG A 51 -15.21 2.31 -5.58
C ARG A 51 -16.61 2.85 -5.85
N GLY A 52 -17.54 2.00 -6.27
CA GLY A 52 -18.94 2.40 -6.47
C GLY A 52 -19.53 3.04 -5.22
N ASP A 53 -19.16 2.51 -4.05
CA ASP A 53 -19.63 3.04 -2.77
C ASP A 53 -18.88 4.29 -2.30
N SER A 54 -17.59 4.41 -2.64
CA SER A 54 -16.72 5.47 -2.11
C SER A 54 -16.53 6.67 -3.04
N GLY A 55 -16.62 6.47 -4.35
CA GLY A 55 -16.26 7.45 -5.37
C GLY A 55 -14.76 7.69 -5.56
N ASN A 56 -13.90 7.02 -4.79
CA ASN A 56 -12.47 7.31 -4.74
C ASN A 56 -11.63 6.29 -5.48
N TRP A 57 -10.35 6.61 -5.67
CA TRP A 57 -9.36 5.62 -6.08
C TRP A 57 -9.23 4.57 -4.98
N VAL A 58 -9.19 3.29 -5.37
CA VAL A 58 -9.05 2.18 -4.43
C VAL A 58 -7.80 1.39 -4.78
N PHE A 59 -7.01 1.08 -3.77
CA PHE A 59 -5.75 0.37 -3.90
C PHE A 59 -5.75 -0.88 -3.02
N LEU A 60 -5.75 -2.06 -3.66
CA LEU A 60 -5.50 -3.34 -3.01
C LEU A 60 -3.99 -3.60 -2.94
N ALA A 61 -3.42 -3.46 -1.75
CA ALA A 61 -2.00 -3.64 -1.48
C ALA A 61 -1.74 -4.95 -0.74
N GLY A 62 -0.68 -5.67 -1.13
CA GLY A 62 -0.31 -6.95 -0.53
C GLY A 62 -1.17 -8.11 -0.99
N SER A 63 -1.42 -8.15 -2.29
CA SER A 63 -2.19 -9.22 -2.93
C SER A 63 -1.42 -10.54 -3.05
N ALA A 64 -0.14 -10.59 -2.68
CA ALA A 64 0.80 -11.71 -2.89
C ALA A 64 0.29 -13.11 -2.48
N ASP A 65 -0.71 -13.18 -1.59
CA ASP A 65 -1.37 -14.42 -1.16
C ASP A 65 -2.33 -15.01 -2.22
N LEU A 66 -2.58 -14.29 -3.31
CA LEU A 66 -3.41 -14.75 -4.44
C LEU A 66 -2.54 -15.38 -5.53
N THR A 67 -3.06 -16.41 -6.19
CA THR A 67 -2.37 -17.03 -7.34
C THR A 67 -2.20 -16.00 -8.46
N SER A 68 -0.95 -15.71 -8.86
CA SER A 68 -0.60 -14.67 -9.86
C SER A 68 -0.90 -13.22 -9.44
N ALA A 69 -0.83 -12.93 -8.14
CA ALA A 69 -1.22 -11.63 -7.64
C ALA A 69 -0.29 -10.49 -8.06
N ARG A 70 -0.91 -9.41 -8.54
CA ARG A 70 -0.32 -8.08 -8.58
C ARG A 70 -1.17 -7.18 -7.70
N ASP A 71 -0.51 -6.25 -7.06
CA ASP A 71 -1.18 -5.18 -6.33
C ASP A 71 -1.99 -4.36 -7.34
N VAL A 72 -3.24 -4.03 -7.02
CA VAL A 72 -4.18 -3.46 -8.00
C VAL A 72 -4.72 -2.13 -7.53
N VAL A 73 -4.60 -1.12 -8.37
CA VAL A 73 -5.24 0.19 -8.21
C VAL A 73 -6.39 0.31 -9.21
N PHE A 74 -7.52 0.84 -8.77
CA PHE A 74 -8.65 1.18 -9.64
C PHE A 74 -9.02 2.65 -9.46
N ASP A 75 -8.97 3.41 -10.55
CA ASP A 75 -9.30 4.84 -10.55
C ASP A 75 -10.78 5.13 -10.83
N GLY A 76 -11.50 4.12 -11.32
CA GLY A 76 -12.88 4.23 -11.81
C GLY A 76 -13.14 3.82 -13.23
N GLU A 77 -12.10 3.85 -14.04
CA GLU A 77 -12.16 3.59 -15.47
C GLU A 77 -11.13 2.51 -15.82
N GLN A 78 -9.94 2.61 -15.24
CA GLN A 78 -8.78 1.80 -15.54
C GLN A 78 -8.24 1.10 -14.29
N PHE A 79 -7.76 -0.12 -14.52
CA PHE A 79 -6.98 -0.86 -13.53
C PHE A 79 -5.50 -0.69 -13.82
N PHE A 80 -4.74 -0.39 -12.77
CA PHE A 80 -3.29 -0.34 -12.80
C PHE A 80 -2.75 -1.47 -11.93
N GLU A 81 -1.82 -2.23 -12.48
CA GLU A 81 -1.23 -3.39 -11.81
C GLU A 81 0.21 -3.07 -11.44
N LEU A 82 0.53 -3.29 -10.17
CA LEU A 82 1.84 -3.04 -9.59
C LEU A 82 2.43 -4.37 -9.12
N ASP A 83 3.73 -4.57 -9.32
CA ASP A 83 4.39 -5.83 -8.97
C ASP A 83 4.28 -6.11 -7.46
N ALA A 84 3.73 -7.25 -7.08
CA ALA A 84 3.64 -7.67 -5.69
C ALA A 84 4.99 -8.29 -5.26
N ALA A 85 5.86 -7.48 -4.66
CA ALA A 85 7.19 -7.94 -4.26
C ALA A 85 7.20 -8.72 -2.92
N HIS A 86 6.23 -8.45 -2.04
CA HIS A 86 6.21 -9.00 -0.68
C HIS A 86 4.79 -9.19 -0.17
N GLU A 87 4.60 -10.07 0.81
CA GLU A 87 3.42 -10.10 1.67
C GLU A 87 3.38 -8.83 2.54
N TRP A 88 2.21 -8.19 2.66
CA TRP A 88 2.06 -6.96 3.44
C TRP A 88 1.45 -7.24 4.81
N THR A 89 2.25 -7.07 5.86
CA THR A 89 1.76 -6.98 7.25
C THR A 89 1.06 -5.64 7.49
N GLY A 90 0.28 -5.53 8.58
CA GLY A 90 -0.43 -4.29 8.94
C GLY A 90 0.48 -3.06 9.03
N GLU A 91 1.61 -3.19 9.72
CA GLU A 91 2.62 -2.12 9.86
C GLU A 91 3.18 -1.63 8.51
N ARG A 92 3.33 -2.54 7.54
CA ARG A 92 3.78 -2.17 6.18
C ARG A 92 2.71 -1.33 5.48
N ARG A 93 1.43 -1.72 5.58
CA ARG A 93 0.32 -0.97 4.97
C ARG A 93 0.17 0.43 5.58
N GLU A 94 0.37 0.58 6.89
CA GLU A 94 0.40 1.89 7.55
C GLU A 94 1.51 2.77 6.98
N ALA A 95 2.72 2.23 6.82
CA ALA A 95 3.84 2.94 6.20
C ALA A 95 3.57 3.35 4.74
N LEU A 96 2.89 2.49 3.97
CA LEU A 96 2.47 2.82 2.60
C LEU A 96 1.43 3.91 2.56
N SER A 97 0.39 3.82 3.39
CA SER A 97 -0.62 4.87 3.47
C SER A 97 0.01 6.22 3.82
N ALA A 98 0.94 6.24 4.79
CA ALA A 98 1.71 7.43 5.14
C ALA A 98 2.57 7.94 3.97
N ALA A 99 3.25 7.06 3.24
CA ALA A 99 4.06 7.43 2.08
C ALA A 99 3.22 7.96 0.91
N VAL A 100 2.04 7.40 0.66
CA VAL A 100 1.08 7.91 -0.33
C VAL A 100 0.63 9.31 0.07
N ALA A 101 0.22 9.50 1.32
CA ALA A 101 -0.22 10.80 1.83
C ALA A 101 0.88 11.87 1.70
N ALA A 102 2.12 11.54 2.08
CA ALA A 102 3.26 12.45 1.96
C ALA A 102 3.52 12.85 0.49
N ARG A 103 3.44 11.90 -0.44
CA ARG A 103 3.63 12.16 -1.87
C ARG A 103 2.53 13.01 -2.49
N LEU A 104 1.27 12.75 -2.11
CA LEU A 104 0.14 13.60 -2.49
C LEU A 104 0.31 15.02 -1.94
N ALA A 105 0.76 15.19 -0.70
CA ALA A 105 1.04 16.50 -0.11
C ALA A 105 2.17 17.26 -0.83
N LEU A 106 3.09 16.56 -1.49
CA LEU A 106 4.12 17.13 -2.37
C LEU A 106 3.60 17.48 -3.77
N GLY A 107 2.29 17.36 -4.02
CA GLY A 107 1.66 17.70 -5.30
C GLY A 107 1.80 16.64 -6.39
N GLN A 108 2.21 15.42 -6.04
CA GLN A 108 2.28 14.32 -7.01
C GLN A 108 0.87 13.86 -7.42
N GLY A 109 0.71 13.42 -8.67
CA GLY A 109 -0.53 12.79 -9.14
C GLY A 109 -0.79 11.47 -8.40
N ARG A 110 -2.07 11.06 -8.30
CA ARG A 110 -2.49 9.89 -7.48
C ARG A 110 -1.74 8.61 -7.83
N LEU A 111 -1.66 8.24 -9.10
CA LEU A 111 -0.96 7.03 -9.53
C LEU A 111 0.55 7.12 -9.20
N ALA A 112 1.21 8.22 -9.57
CA ALA A 112 2.63 8.43 -9.28
C ALA A 112 2.93 8.43 -7.76
N ALA A 113 2.01 8.95 -6.95
CA ALA A 113 2.12 8.91 -5.50
C ALA A 113 2.04 7.48 -4.97
N ILE A 114 1.12 6.66 -5.51
CA ILE A 114 0.97 5.24 -5.14
C ILE A 114 2.21 4.43 -5.56
N GLU A 115 2.63 4.53 -6.82
CA GLU A 115 3.79 3.82 -7.36
C GLU A 115 5.05 4.16 -6.57
N GLY A 116 5.29 5.44 -6.34
CA GLY A 116 6.45 5.90 -5.59
C GLY A 116 6.40 5.51 -4.11
N ALA A 117 5.21 5.47 -3.50
CA ALA A 117 5.06 5.03 -2.11
C ALA A 117 5.32 3.53 -1.98
N LYS A 118 4.82 2.74 -2.93
CA LYS A 118 5.08 1.30 -3.02
C LYS A 118 6.56 1.01 -3.19
N ALA A 119 7.22 1.67 -4.14
CA ALA A 119 8.67 1.52 -4.34
C ALA A 119 9.47 1.86 -3.06
N PHE A 120 9.08 2.93 -2.36
CA PHE A 120 9.72 3.34 -1.11
C PHE A 120 9.57 2.28 0.00
N VAL A 121 8.35 1.77 0.21
CA VAL A 121 8.09 0.77 1.26
C VAL A 121 8.67 -0.58 0.90
N ASP A 122 8.56 -1.03 -0.35
CA ASP A 122 9.16 -2.28 -0.81
C ASP A 122 10.69 -2.24 -0.64
N ASN A 123 11.32 -1.09 -0.90
CA ASN A 123 12.75 -0.92 -0.64
C ASN A 123 13.08 -0.96 0.87
N ALA A 124 12.28 -0.29 1.72
CA ALA A 124 12.47 -0.31 3.16
C ALA A 124 12.29 -1.72 3.74
N VAL A 125 11.34 -2.50 3.21
CA VAL A 125 11.08 -3.89 3.58
C VAL A 125 12.21 -4.81 3.11
N ALA A 126 12.72 -4.65 1.89
CA ALA A 126 13.85 -5.43 1.39
C ALA A 126 15.12 -5.27 2.26
N HIS A 127 15.26 -4.13 2.93
CA HIS A 127 16.38 -3.82 3.82
C HIS A 127 15.97 -3.82 5.30
N SER A 128 14.92 -4.57 5.65
CA SER A 128 14.48 -4.71 7.04
C SER A 128 15.61 -5.19 7.93
N PHE A 129 15.59 -4.76 9.20
CA PHE A 129 16.56 -5.19 10.20
C PHE A 129 15.84 -5.68 11.46
N ALA A 130 16.45 -6.66 12.13
CA ALA A 130 15.93 -7.18 13.38
C ALA A 130 16.36 -6.30 14.56
N VAL A 131 15.42 -5.97 15.44
CA VAL A 131 15.70 -5.41 16.77
C VAL A 131 15.29 -6.46 17.79
N GLY A 132 16.27 -7.21 18.31
CA GLY A 132 16.01 -8.37 19.16
C GLY A 132 15.39 -9.54 18.39
N ALA A 133 14.60 -10.37 19.08
CA ALA A 133 14.01 -11.60 18.53
C ALA A 133 12.62 -11.38 17.88
N GLY A 134 12.18 -10.13 17.73
CA GLY A 134 10.89 -9.79 17.12
C GLY A 134 10.90 -9.86 15.59
N ARG A 135 9.78 -9.48 14.96
CA ARG A 135 9.73 -9.34 13.50
C ARG A 135 10.69 -8.25 13.03
N PRO A 136 11.37 -8.43 11.88
CA PRO A 136 12.20 -7.38 11.30
C PRO A 136 11.40 -6.10 11.00
N LEU A 137 11.96 -4.96 11.37
CA LEU A 137 11.36 -3.64 11.12
C LEU A 137 11.81 -3.11 9.76
N PRO A 138 10.92 -2.47 8.97
CA PRO A 138 11.31 -1.84 7.72
C PRO A 138 12.34 -0.72 7.95
N HIS A 139 13.41 -0.69 7.13
CA HIS A 139 14.41 0.35 7.22
C HIS A 139 14.01 1.58 6.38
N HIS A 140 13.07 2.38 6.89
CA HIS A 140 12.51 3.55 6.18
C HIS A 140 13.56 4.59 5.73
N LEU A 141 14.73 4.63 6.35
CA LEU A 141 15.82 5.56 5.99
C LEU A 141 16.86 4.96 5.04
N PHE A 142 16.61 3.76 4.48
CA PHE A 142 17.66 3.00 3.79
C PHE A 142 18.20 3.75 2.58
N GLU A 143 17.32 4.29 1.73
CA GLU A 143 17.74 5.06 0.55
C GLU A 143 18.64 6.24 0.94
N ARG A 144 18.27 6.97 1.99
CA ARG A 144 19.04 8.12 2.48
C ARG A 144 20.36 7.70 3.12
N TRP A 145 20.40 6.55 3.78
CA TRP A 145 21.62 5.99 4.36
C TRP A 145 22.60 5.57 3.25
N ARG A 146 22.13 4.82 2.24
CA ARG A 146 22.93 4.38 1.09
C ARG A 146 23.62 5.54 0.38
N VAL A 147 22.88 6.62 0.07
CA VAL A 147 23.44 7.80 -0.62
C VAL A 147 24.56 8.45 0.19
N ARG A 148 24.45 8.51 1.53
CA ARG A 148 25.52 9.07 2.38
C ARG A 148 26.74 8.15 2.44
N SER A 149 26.54 6.84 2.53
CA SER A 149 27.63 5.86 2.55
C SER A 149 28.42 5.86 1.24
N SER A 150 27.75 5.98 0.09
CA SER A 150 28.40 6.11 -1.22
C SER A 150 29.17 7.43 -1.36
N ALA A 151 28.63 8.55 -0.86
CA ALA A 151 29.29 9.87 -0.91
C ALA A 151 30.45 10.03 0.10
N GLN A 152 30.54 9.18 1.13
CA GLN A 152 31.67 9.12 2.06
C GLN A 152 32.80 8.23 1.54
N GLY A 153 32.49 7.13 0.84
CA GLY A 153 33.50 6.24 0.24
C GLY A 153 34.32 6.88 -0.88
N GLU A 154 33.74 7.81 -1.65
CA GLU A 154 34.48 8.54 -2.70
C GLU A 154 35.46 9.59 -2.16
N LYS A 155 35.34 10.01 -0.89
CA LYS A 155 36.26 10.98 -0.28
C LYS A 155 37.51 10.36 0.33
N GLU A 156 37.53 9.04 0.52
CA GLU A 156 38.65 8.32 1.15
C GLU A 156 39.57 7.61 0.16
N SER A 157 39.18 7.46 -1.11
CA SER A 157 40.00 6.82 -2.17
C SER A 157 40.87 7.80 -2.97
N GLY A 158 41.02 9.04 -2.48
CA GLY A 158 41.77 10.12 -3.14
C GLY A 158 42.73 10.81 -2.19
N GLN A 159 43.66 10.07 -1.60
CA GLN A 159 44.90 10.58 -0.99
C GLN A 159 46.08 9.67 -1.35
#